data_AF-A0A967MYV5-F1
#
_entry.id   AF-A0A967MYV5-F1
#
_cell.length_a   1.000
_cell.length_b   1.000
_cell.length_c   1.000
_cell.angle_alpha   90.00
_cell.angle_beta   90.00
_cell.angle_gamma   90.00
#
_symmetry.space_group_name_H-M   'P 1'
#
loop_
_entity.id
_entity.type
_entity.pdbx_description
1 polymer ?
#
loop_
_entity_poly.entity_id
_entity_poly.type
_entity_poly.pdbx_seq_one_letter_code
_entity_poly.pdbx_strand_id
1 'polypeptide(L)'
;MSKKFYLFALISIIAFNGLVFIDSSSAYVCGDANGDGTLNVSDAVFIVNHVFIGGPAPDPNCCDFVCGLTMTDYDGNVYETVRIGDQCWMAENLRVTHYRNGDPIPNVTNGTEWLDLTTGAYCNYNNDEGHVAVYGRLYNWFAAVDSRNIAPIGWHVPSDEEYKQLEMYLGMSSTDADAENWRGTDEGGKLKETGYTYWESPNTGATNESGFAARGAGSRYASFFGVGETARLWTTTVGVPNTAWERLLSYNSAQIRRTHPNNDHGLSIRCVRDLTKNSTEAAYVCGDANGDGMLNVSDAVFIINHVFIGGDAPDPGCCPDCPPTVTDYDGNVYYTILIGDQCWMAENLKVTHYQNGDQIPNVTDYGAWEALSTGAYCNYYNDEGYVAVYGRLYNWYAVDDYRHIAPEGWHVPSNAEWQILVEYLGGEEIAGGKMKEAGTEHWDPPNAGATNESRYTALPGGWRTFSGAWDYMGTGAYFWSSTLYPTAGVWMRSLSFDDATIGNFLSPSRYGYSVRCIKD
;
A
#
# COMPACT_ATOMS: atom_id res chain seq x y z
N MET A 1 -25.35 -4.10 74.50
CA MET A 1 -24.12 -3.31 74.24
C MET A 1 -23.69 -3.62 72.80
N SER A 2 -24.25 -2.91 71.81
CA SER A 2 -23.63 -1.75 71.10
C SER A 2 -22.54 -2.19 70.12
N LYS A 3 -22.59 -2.01 68.79
CA LYS A 3 -23.46 -1.23 67.88
C LYS A 3 -23.31 -1.85 66.47
N LYS A 4 -24.41 -2.25 65.83
CA LYS A 4 -24.52 -2.37 64.37
C LYS A 4 -25.43 -1.22 63.92
N PHE A 5 -24.90 -0.28 63.14
CA PHE A 5 -25.67 0.83 62.58
C PHE A 5 -26.30 0.39 61.25
N TYR A 6 -27.62 0.54 61.17
CA TYR A 6 -28.47 0.54 59.99
C TYR A 6 -28.31 1.86 59.20
N LEU A 7 -28.51 1.88 57.88
CA LEU A 7 -29.61 2.64 57.24
C LEU A 7 -29.69 2.48 55.69
N PHE A 8 -30.89 2.08 55.21
CA PHE A 8 -31.76 2.63 54.13
C PHE A 8 -31.15 3.31 52.86
N ALA A 9 -31.79 3.37 51.69
CA ALA A 9 -32.83 2.65 50.96
C ALA A 9 -33.00 3.37 49.59
N LEU A 10 -33.23 2.60 48.51
CA LEU A 10 -33.94 2.90 47.24
C LEU A 10 -33.51 4.02 46.23
N ILE A 11 -33.15 3.55 45.02
CA ILE A 11 -33.61 3.89 43.64
C ILE A 11 -33.63 5.36 43.18
N SER A 12 -32.84 5.69 42.13
CA SER A 12 -33.29 6.33 40.85
C SER A 12 -32.15 6.67 39.85
N ILE A 13 -32.27 6.15 38.61
CA ILE A 13 -32.05 6.79 37.27
C ILE A 13 -30.63 6.94 36.66
N ILE A 14 -30.35 6.07 35.66
CA ILE A 14 -29.84 6.23 34.26
C ILE A 14 -28.44 6.82 33.90
N ALA A 15 -27.73 6.01 33.08
CA ALA A 15 -26.85 6.27 31.91
C ALA A 15 -25.30 6.34 32.01
N PHE A 16 -24.71 5.45 31.18
CA PHE A 16 -23.52 5.57 30.32
C PHE A 16 -22.16 5.92 30.97
N ASN A 17 -21.22 4.97 30.99
CA ASN A 17 -20.27 4.69 29.89
C ASN A 17 -19.01 4.01 30.44
N GLY A 18 -18.64 2.89 29.83
CA GLY A 18 -17.41 2.18 30.10
C GLY A 18 -17.24 1.08 29.08
N LEU A 19 -17.28 1.46 27.79
CA LEU A 19 -16.77 0.63 26.71
C LEU A 19 -15.31 0.31 27.08
N VAL A 20 -15.02 -0.98 27.23
CA VAL A 20 -13.67 -1.49 27.11
C VAL A 20 -13.31 -1.28 25.65
N PHE A 21 -12.42 -0.33 25.38
CA PHE A 21 -11.74 -0.25 24.09
C PHE A 21 -10.93 -1.54 23.96
N ILE A 22 -11.33 -2.40 23.01
CA ILE A 22 -10.41 -3.37 22.45
C ILE A 22 -9.48 -2.52 21.59
N ASP A 23 -8.26 -2.32 22.07
CA ASP A 23 -7.16 -1.81 21.28
C ASP A 23 -6.85 -2.85 20.21
N SER A 24 -7.39 -2.65 19.00
CA SER A 24 -7.12 -3.51 17.83
C SER A 24 -5.85 -3.05 17.13
N SER A 25 -4.75 -3.03 17.86
CA SER A 25 -3.39 -2.96 17.32
C SER A 25 -2.72 -4.33 17.49
N SER A 26 -3.28 -5.38 16.88
CA SER A 26 -2.53 -6.64 16.74
C SER A 26 -1.52 -6.47 15.61
N ALA A 27 -0.41 -5.82 15.93
CA ALA A 27 0.81 -5.94 15.16
C ALA A 27 1.17 -7.43 15.03
N TYR A 28 1.66 -7.79 13.85
CA TYR A 28 2.29 -9.07 13.55
C TYR A 28 3.21 -9.54 14.70
N VAL A 29 3.09 -10.82 15.12
CA VAL A 29 3.90 -11.39 16.21
C VAL A 29 4.69 -12.61 15.71
N CYS A 30 6.01 -12.46 15.57
CA CYS A 30 6.92 -13.57 15.24
C CYS A 30 6.73 -14.74 16.22
N GLY A 31 6.70 -15.97 15.70
CA GLY A 31 6.52 -17.19 16.50
C GLY A 31 5.05 -17.55 16.80
N ASP A 32 4.08 -16.80 16.29
CA ASP A 32 2.64 -17.17 16.28
C ASP A 32 2.39 -18.29 15.24
N ALA A 33 2.76 -19.51 15.59
CA ALA A 33 2.70 -20.65 14.69
C ALA A 33 1.27 -21.11 14.39
N ASN A 34 0.30 -20.77 15.24
CA ASN A 34 -1.11 -21.15 15.08
C ASN A 34 -1.96 -20.05 14.40
N GLY A 35 -1.41 -18.85 14.22
CA GLY A 35 -2.04 -17.72 13.53
C GLY A 35 -3.15 -17.04 14.34
N ASP A 36 -3.12 -17.13 15.68
CA ASP A 36 -4.17 -16.59 16.56
C ASP A 36 -3.94 -15.14 16.99
N GLY A 37 -2.83 -14.54 16.56
CA GLY A 37 -2.40 -13.18 16.88
C GLY A 37 -1.68 -13.05 18.22
N THR A 38 -1.38 -14.15 18.92
CA THR A 38 -0.76 -14.13 20.25
C THR A 38 0.37 -15.14 20.42
N LEU A 39 1.62 -14.68 20.51
CA LEU A 39 2.75 -15.55 20.84
C LEU A 39 2.63 -16.12 22.26
N ASN A 40 2.33 -17.41 22.36
CA ASN A 40 2.19 -18.10 23.63
C ASN A 40 2.54 -19.60 23.52
N VAL A 41 2.23 -20.37 24.58
CA VAL A 41 2.55 -21.81 24.62
C VAL A 41 1.77 -22.63 23.60
N SER A 42 0.62 -22.15 23.12
CA SER A 42 -0.16 -22.82 22.08
C SER A 42 0.61 -22.93 20.76
N ASP A 43 1.48 -21.97 20.46
CA ASP A 43 2.31 -21.96 19.25
C ASP A 43 3.39 -23.03 19.30
N ALA A 44 4.06 -23.16 20.44
CA ALA A 44 5.02 -24.24 20.67
C ALA A 44 4.33 -25.61 20.56
N VAL A 45 3.13 -25.75 21.10
CA VAL A 45 2.33 -26.99 20.98
C VAL A 45 1.92 -27.25 19.52
N PHE A 46 1.62 -26.20 18.77
CA PHE A 46 1.26 -26.30 17.35
C PHE A 46 2.43 -26.81 16.52
N ILE A 47 3.63 -26.27 16.72
CA ILE A 47 4.87 -26.73 16.08
C ILE A 47 5.16 -28.20 16.45
N VAL A 48 5.06 -28.57 17.74
CA VAL A 48 5.27 -29.95 18.18
C VAL A 48 4.27 -30.92 17.54
N ASN A 49 3.00 -30.53 17.41
CA ASN A 49 1.98 -31.34 16.75
C ASN A 49 2.26 -31.51 15.26
N HIS A 50 2.72 -30.46 14.57
CA HIS A 50 3.13 -30.53 13.17
C HIS A 50 4.33 -31.48 12.99
N VAL A 51 5.40 -31.26 13.74
CA VAL A 51 6.68 -31.97 13.60
C VAL A 51 6.59 -33.44 13.99
N PHE A 52 5.84 -33.80 15.04
CA PHE A 52 5.84 -35.16 15.58
C PHE A 52 4.60 -36.00 15.26
N ILE A 53 3.46 -35.36 15.00
CA ILE A 53 2.17 -36.04 14.88
C ILE A 53 1.54 -35.80 13.49
N GLY A 54 2.21 -35.04 12.62
CA GLY A 54 1.74 -34.74 11.26
C GLY A 54 0.52 -33.81 11.25
N GLY A 55 0.41 -32.92 12.25
CA GLY A 55 -0.59 -31.87 12.28
C GLY A 55 -0.41 -30.84 11.15
N PRO A 56 -1.34 -29.88 11.01
CA PRO A 56 -1.24 -28.81 10.02
C PRO A 56 0.11 -28.07 10.12
N ALA A 57 0.66 -27.66 8.98
CA ALA A 57 1.84 -26.79 8.96
C ALA A 57 1.49 -25.42 9.57
N PRO A 58 2.43 -24.72 10.22
CA PRO A 58 2.27 -23.31 10.61
C PRO A 58 1.78 -22.45 9.44
N ASP A 59 0.95 -21.45 9.72
CA ASP A 59 0.24 -20.67 8.69
C ASP A 59 1.21 -20.11 7.66
N PRO A 60 1.12 -20.49 6.36
CA PRO A 60 2.05 -20.08 5.32
C PRO A 60 1.98 -18.59 4.96
N ASN A 61 0.99 -17.84 5.44
CA ASN A 61 0.81 -16.42 5.11
C ASN A 61 1.42 -15.49 6.16
N CYS A 62 2.32 -16.00 7.00
CA CYS A 62 2.75 -15.23 8.14
C CYS A 62 3.49 -13.91 7.76
N CYS A 63 3.86 -13.68 6.48
CA CYS A 63 4.49 -12.43 5.97
C CYS A 63 3.88 -11.72 4.77
N ASP A 64 2.78 -12.21 4.19
CA ASP A 64 2.10 -11.43 3.16
C ASP A 64 1.18 -10.40 3.83
N PHE A 65 0.87 -9.29 3.15
CA PHE A 65 -0.23 -8.41 3.58
C PHE A 65 -1.45 -9.28 3.89
N VAL A 66 -1.77 -9.40 5.19
CA VAL A 66 -2.91 -10.20 5.63
C VAL A 66 -4.14 -9.40 5.29
N CYS A 67 -4.76 -9.80 4.19
CA CYS A 67 -6.05 -9.31 3.81
C CYS A 67 -7.04 -9.52 4.97
N GLY A 68 -7.66 -8.44 5.45
CA GLY A 68 -8.34 -8.38 6.76
C GLY A 68 -7.92 -7.21 7.64
N LEU A 69 -6.83 -6.49 7.29
CA LEU A 69 -6.44 -5.22 7.90
C LEU A 69 -6.98 -4.02 7.12
N THR A 70 -6.88 -2.82 7.69
CA THR A 70 -7.26 -1.58 7.01
C THR A 70 -6.21 -1.11 6.00
N MET A 71 -6.65 -0.39 4.98
CA MET A 71 -5.78 0.27 4.00
C MET A 71 -6.15 1.76 3.88
N THR A 72 -5.21 2.65 3.53
CA THR A 72 -5.45 4.11 3.42
C THR A 72 -5.22 4.64 2.00
N ASP A 73 -6.13 5.47 1.47
CA ASP A 73 -5.96 6.14 0.16
C ASP A 73 -5.18 7.47 0.25
N TYR A 74 -5.03 8.16 -0.90
CA TYR A 74 -4.30 9.44 -0.97
C TYR A 74 -4.89 10.52 -0.05
N ASP A 75 -6.20 10.52 0.16
CA ASP A 75 -6.89 11.53 0.98
C ASP A 75 -6.88 11.20 2.48
N GLY A 76 -6.26 10.08 2.86
CA GLY A 76 -6.29 9.59 4.23
C GLY A 76 -7.58 8.83 4.59
N ASN A 77 -8.42 8.45 3.62
CA ASN A 77 -9.57 7.59 3.92
C ASN A 77 -9.06 6.18 4.23
N VAL A 78 -9.47 5.65 5.38
CA VAL A 78 -9.14 4.29 5.82
C VAL A 78 -10.28 3.36 5.42
N TYR A 79 -9.96 2.17 4.91
CA TYR A 79 -10.91 1.16 4.44
C TYR A 79 -10.59 -0.20 5.00
N GLU A 80 -11.61 -0.93 5.42
CA GLU A 80 -11.48 -2.35 5.75
C GLU A 80 -11.21 -3.19 4.49
N THR A 81 -10.56 -4.35 4.66
CA THR A 81 -10.26 -5.27 3.56
C THR A 81 -10.70 -6.70 3.89
N VAL A 82 -10.95 -7.51 2.87
CA VAL A 82 -11.46 -8.87 3.02
C VAL A 82 -10.87 -9.81 1.97
N ARG A 83 -10.42 -10.98 2.43
CA ARG A 83 -9.83 -12.01 1.56
C ARG A 83 -10.96 -12.81 0.93
N ILE A 84 -10.97 -12.86 -0.40
CA ILE A 84 -11.91 -13.68 -1.16
C ILE A 84 -11.10 -14.53 -2.13
N GLY A 85 -10.88 -15.78 -1.76
CA GLY A 85 -9.96 -16.67 -2.47
C GLY A 85 -8.53 -16.16 -2.42
N ASP A 86 -7.94 -15.99 -3.59
CA ASP A 86 -6.55 -15.53 -3.78
C ASP A 86 -6.46 -14.01 -3.94
N GLN A 87 -7.57 -13.28 -3.78
CA GLN A 87 -7.65 -11.84 -3.97
C GLN A 87 -7.94 -11.14 -2.65
N CYS A 88 -7.32 -9.99 -2.45
CA CYS A 88 -7.70 -9.09 -1.38
C CYS A 88 -8.57 -7.95 -1.90
N TRP A 89 -9.77 -7.80 -1.35
CA TRP A 89 -10.74 -6.80 -1.79
C TRP A 89 -10.96 -5.75 -0.71
N MET A 90 -11.18 -4.49 -1.09
CA MET A 90 -11.77 -3.53 -0.16
C MET A 90 -13.16 -4.01 0.26
N ALA A 91 -13.49 -3.89 1.55
CA ALA A 91 -14.82 -4.17 2.08
C ALA A 91 -15.79 -2.98 1.93
N GLU A 92 -15.26 -1.82 1.51
CA GLU A 92 -16.00 -0.58 1.31
C GLU A 92 -15.75 0.00 -0.08
N ASN A 93 -16.67 0.85 -0.55
CA ASN A 93 -16.50 1.56 -1.82
C ASN A 93 -15.55 2.76 -1.64
N LEU A 94 -14.77 3.06 -2.67
CA LEU A 94 -13.78 4.13 -2.70
C LEU A 94 -14.42 5.51 -2.45
N ARG A 95 -13.70 6.36 -1.71
CA ARG A 95 -14.08 7.73 -1.29
C ARG A 95 -13.12 8.83 -1.76
N VAL A 96 -12.01 8.46 -2.41
CA VAL A 96 -10.93 9.37 -2.82
C VAL A 96 -11.41 10.47 -3.77
N THR A 97 -10.78 11.63 -3.68
CA THR A 97 -11.04 12.86 -4.43
C THR A 97 -9.81 13.37 -5.18
N HIS A 98 -8.66 12.70 -5.01
CA HIS A 98 -7.44 12.91 -5.77
C HIS A 98 -6.96 11.60 -6.40
N TYR A 99 -6.24 11.73 -7.52
CA TYR A 99 -5.45 10.64 -8.07
C TYR A 99 -4.18 10.42 -7.23
N ARG A 100 -3.45 9.31 -7.46
CA ARG A 100 -2.21 9.00 -6.71
C ARG A 100 -1.14 10.09 -6.80
N ASN A 101 -1.10 10.82 -7.92
CA ASN A 101 -0.15 11.92 -8.12
C ASN A 101 -0.57 13.22 -7.41
N GLY A 102 -1.69 13.22 -6.69
CA GLY A 102 -2.23 14.36 -5.96
C GLY A 102 -3.08 15.31 -6.79
N ASP A 103 -3.29 15.05 -8.09
CA ASP A 103 -4.21 15.86 -8.89
C ASP A 103 -5.65 15.65 -8.40
N PRO A 104 -6.44 16.73 -8.27
CA PRO A 104 -7.85 16.61 -7.92
C PRO A 104 -8.65 15.95 -9.04
N ILE A 105 -9.55 15.05 -8.65
CA ILE A 105 -10.59 14.51 -9.52
C ILE A 105 -11.76 15.51 -9.51
N PRO A 106 -12.21 16.03 -10.66
CA PRO A 106 -13.33 16.98 -10.69
C PRO A 106 -14.62 16.43 -10.06
N ASN A 107 -15.20 17.18 -9.11
CA ASN A 107 -16.55 16.92 -8.59
C ASN A 107 -17.61 17.61 -9.46
N VAL A 108 -18.29 16.87 -10.34
CA VAL A 108 -19.22 17.44 -11.32
C VAL A 108 -20.65 17.12 -10.92
N THR A 109 -21.42 18.05 -10.37
CA THR A 109 -22.78 17.77 -9.83
C THR A 109 -23.92 17.99 -10.84
N ASN A 110 -23.67 18.71 -11.93
CA ASN A 110 -24.65 18.95 -12.98
C ASN A 110 -24.82 17.72 -13.87
N GLY A 111 -26.07 17.25 -14.02
CA GLY A 111 -26.39 16.04 -14.80
C GLY A 111 -26.09 16.16 -16.29
N THR A 112 -26.28 17.32 -16.89
CA THR A 112 -25.99 17.56 -18.32
C THR A 112 -24.48 17.64 -18.55
N GLU A 113 -23.77 18.40 -17.72
CA GLU A 113 -22.30 18.52 -17.81
C GLU A 113 -21.62 17.16 -17.66
N TRP A 114 -22.12 16.32 -16.75
CA TRP A 114 -21.59 14.98 -16.52
C TRP A 114 -21.61 14.09 -17.76
N LEU A 115 -22.69 14.15 -18.56
CA LEU A 115 -22.82 13.34 -19.77
C LEU A 115 -21.85 13.79 -20.89
N ASP A 116 -21.40 15.03 -20.85
CA ASP A 116 -20.49 15.59 -21.85
C ASP A 116 -19.01 15.37 -21.49
N LEU A 117 -18.71 14.78 -20.33
CA LEU A 117 -17.35 14.54 -19.87
C LEU A 117 -16.64 13.48 -20.72
N THR A 118 -15.37 13.77 -21.02
CA THR A 118 -14.40 12.83 -21.62
C THR A 118 -13.19 12.59 -20.73
N THR A 119 -13.23 13.12 -19.50
CA THR A 119 -12.18 13.04 -18.48
C THR A 119 -12.74 12.48 -17.18
N GLY A 120 -11.86 12.05 -16.28
CA GLY A 120 -12.27 11.53 -14.98
C GLY A 120 -13.05 12.55 -14.16
N ALA A 121 -14.11 12.09 -13.49
CA ALA A 121 -14.88 12.87 -12.54
C ALA A 121 -15.52 11.97 -11.48
N TYR A 122 -15.85 12.57 -10.35
CA TYR A 122 -16.63 11.93 -9.29
C TYR A 122 -17.84 12.77 -8.90
N CYS A 123 -18.75 12.15 -8.17
CA CYS A 123 -19.81 12.82 -7.43
C CYS A 123 -20.29 11.95 -6.26
N ASN A 124 -21.15 12.51 -5.42
CA ASN A 124 -21.82 11.76 -4.36
C ASN A 124 -23.22 11.39 -4.81
N TYR A 125 -23.77 10.30 -4.27
CA TYR A 125 -25.18 10.00 -4.49
C TYR A 125 -26.06 11.19 -4.06
N ASN A 126 -26.98 11.63 -4.92
CA ASN A 126 -27.79 12.84 -4.77
C ASN A 126 -27.00 14.15 -4.54
N ASN A 127 -25.71 14.17 -4.89
CA ASN A 127 -24.79 15.28 -4.60
C ASN A 127 -24.73 15.64 -3.11
N ASP A 128 -24.90 14.65 -2.22
CA ASP A 128 -24.94 14.84 -0.77
C ASP A 128 -23.75 14.14 -0.11
N GLU A 129 -22.92 14.91 0.59
CA GLU A 129 -21.74 14.43 1.32
C GLU A 129 -22.11 13.46 2.46
N GLY A 130 -23.33 13.54 3.00
CA GLY A 130 -23.83 12.62 4.02
C GLY A 130 -23.90 11.16 3.56
N HIS A 131 -23.89 10.90 2.25
CA HIS A 131 -23.89 9.56 1.68
C HIS A 131 -22.50 8.92 1.58
N VAL A 132 -21.42 9.70 1.67
CA VAL A 132 -20.06 9.24 1.34
C VAL A 132 -19.56 8.17 2.29
N ALA A 133 -19.77 8.34 3.60
CA ALA A 133 -19.34 7.37 4.61
C ALA A 133 -20.04 6.01 4.44
N VAL A 134 -21.26 5.99 3.90
CA VAL A 134 -22.07 4.77 3.77
C VAL A 134 -21.84 4.11 2.42
N TYR A 135 -21.87 4.87 1.33
CA TYR A 135 -21.95 4.36 -0.03
C TYR A 135 -20.67 4.54 -0.85
N GLY A 136 -19.69 5.28 -0.33
CA GLY A 136 -18.56 5.75 -1.12
C GLY A 136 -18.96 6.86 -2.09
N ARG A 137 -18.12 7.11 -3.09
CA ARG A 137 -18.39 8.04 -4.18
C ARG A 137 -18.65 7.30 -5.49
N LEU A 138 -19.32 7.99 -6.41
CA LEU A 138 -19.59 7.51 -7.76
C LEU A 138 -18.62 8.16 -8.74
N TYR A 139 -17.94 7.35 -9.53
CA TYR A 139 -16.92 7.76 -10.48
C TYR A 139 -17.36 7.40 -11.89
N ASN A 140 -17.04 8.25 -12.88
CA ASN A 140 -17.13 7.83 -14.27
C ASN A 140 -15.99 6.87 -14.63
N TRP A 141 -16.13 6.15 -15.75
CA TRP A 141 -15.12 5.16 -16.11
C TRP A 141 -13.76 5.79 -16.45
N PHE A 142 -13.76 7.03 -16.97
CA PHE A 142 -12.53 7.77 -17.27
C PHE A 142 -11.66 7.97 -16.02
N ALA A 143 -12.26 8.16 -14.83
CA ALA A 143 -11.50 8.24 -13.59
C ALA A 143 -10.94 6.87 -13.17
N ALA A 144 -11.69 5.79 -13.43
CA ALA A 144 -11.30 4.43 -13.09
C ALA A 144 -10.05 3.93 -13.84
N VAL A 145 -9.81 4.44 -15.05
CA VAL A 145 -8.68 4.04 -15.92
C VAL A 145 -7.69 5.17 -16.20
N ASP A 146 -7.79 6.28 -15.47
CA ASP A 146 -6.88 7.40 -15.62
C ASP A 146 -5.44 6.98 -15.31
N SER A 147 -4.47 7.42 -16.12
CA SER A 147 -3.06 7.05 -15.96
C SER A 147 -2.46 7.54 -14.64
N ARG A 148 -3.06 8.56 -14.02
CA ARG A 148 -2.67 9.06 -12.69
C ARG A 148 -3.10 8.13 -11.56
N ASN A 149 -3.89 7.10 -11.87
CA ASN A 149 -4.42 6.05 -11.00
C ASN A 149 -5.28 6.56 -9.83
N ILE A 150 -6.50 6.04 -9.75
CA ILE A 150 -7.43 6.40 -8.67
C ILE A 150 -7.33 5.49 -7.44
N ALA A 151 -6.94 4.22 -7.64
CA ALA A 151 -6.82 3.27 -6.54
C ALA A 151 -5.61 3.63 -5.66
N PRO A 152 -5.54 3.17 -4.41
CA PRO A 152 -4.35 3.34 -3.57
C PRO A 152 -3.11 2.59 -4.10
N ILE A 153 -1.90 2.91 -3.62
CA ILE A 153 -0.66 2.20 -4.01
C ILE A 153 -0.74 0.73 -3.60
N GLY A 154 -0.31 -0.17 -4.48
CA GLY A 154 -0.39 -1.62 -4.28
C GLY A 154 -1.79 -2.22 -4.49
N TRP A 155 -2.79 -1.37 -4.78
CA TRP A 155 -4.14 -1.76 -5.16
C TRP A 155 -4.43 -1.29 -6.58
N HIS A 156 -5.49 -1.81 -7.20
CA HIS A 156 -5.96 -1.34 -8.49
C HIS A 156 -7.48 -1.46 -8.59
N VAL A 157 -8.05 -0.75 -9.57
CA VAL A 157 -9.44 -0.97 -9.94
C VAL A 157 -9.49 -2.34 -10.65
N PRO A 158 -10.37 -3.25 -10.21
CA PRO A 158 -10.42 -4.62 -10.72
C PRO A 158 -10.68 -4.67 -12.22
N SER A 159 -10.08 -5.65 -12.89
CA SER A 159 -10.44 -6.07 -14.23
C SER A 159 -11.69 -6.96 -14.22
N ASP A 160 -12.26 -7.20 -15.41
CA ASP A 160 -13.35 -8.16 -15.58
C ASP A 160 -12.91 -9.59 -15.22
N GLU A 161 -11.67 -9.96 -15.50
CA GLU A 161 -11.12 -11.28 -15.19
C GLU A 161 -11.02 -11.49 -13.67
N GLU A 162 -10.61 -10.47 -12.93
CA GLU A 162 -10.51 -10.55 -11.47
C GLU A 162 -11.88 -10.71 -10.80
N TYR A 163 -12.91 -10.03 -11.29
CA TYR A 163 -14.27 -10.30 -10.82
C TYR A 163 -14.73 -11.71 -11.15
N LYS A 164 -14.40 -12.24 -12.34
CA LYS A 164 -14.73 -13.63 -12.70
C LYS A 164 -14.04 -14.62 -11.77
N GLN A 165 -12.79 -14.36 -11.36
CA GLN A 165 -12.09 -15.19 -10.38
C GLN A 165 -12.78 -15.18 -9.02
N LEU A 166 -13.17 -14.01 -8.51
CA LEU A 166 -13.96 -13.89 -7.29
C LEU A 166 -15.28 -14.66 -7.40
N GLU A 167 -16.00 -14.53 -8.51
CA GLU A 167 -17.29 -15.21 -8.72
C GLU A 167 -17.12 -16.73 -8.76
N MET A 168 -16.09 -17.23 -9.45
CA MET A 168 -15.78 -18.65 -9.50
C MET A 168 -15.38 -19.20 -8.11
N TYR A 169 -14.65 -18.42 -7.31
CA TYR A 169 -14.35 -18.78 -5.93
C TYR A 169 -15.62 -18.93 -5.08
N LEU A 170 -16.63 -18.10 -5.31
CA LEU A 170 -17.93 -18.19 -4.63
C LEU A 170 -18.84 -19.31 -5.14
N GLY A 171 -18.39 -20.08 -6.14
CA GLY A 171 -19.08 -21.27 -6.65
C GLY A 171 -19.60 -21.16 -8.08
N MET A 172 -19.36 -20.04 -8.78
CA MET A 172 -19.78 -19.88 -10.18
C MET A 172 -18.98 -20.81 -11.10
N SER A 173 -19.64 -21.42 -12.08
CA SER A 173 -18.93 -22.16 -13.12
C SER A 173 -18.18 -21.22 -14.06
N SER A 174 -17.07 -21.66 -14.66
CA SER A 174 -16.35 -20.83 -15.64
C SER A 174 -17.24 -20.43 -16.83
N THR A 175 -18.12 -21.33 -17.27
CA THR A 175 -19.09 -21.06 -18.34
C THR A 175 -20.05 -19.94 -17.97
N ASP A 176 -20.54 -19.92 -16.72
CA ASP A 176 -21.41 -18.85 -16.24
C ASP A 176 -20.64 -17.55 -16.00
N ALA A 177 -19.38 -17.63 -15.54
CA ALA A 177 -18.54 -16.45 -15.33
C ALA A 177 -18.31 -15.68 -16.63
N ASP A 178 -18.10 -16.39 -17.75
CA ASP A 178 -17.94 -15.82 -19.08
C ASP A 178 -19.26 -15.37 -19.74
N ALA A 179 -20.41 -15.78 -19.21
CA ALA A 179 -21.71 -15.36 -19.72
C ALA A 179 -21.99 -13.87 -19.44
N GLU A 180 -22.90 -13.30 -20.22
CA GLU A 180 -23.42 -11.95 -20.00
C GLU A 180 -24.80 -11.99 -19.32
N ASN A 181 -25.22 -10.83 -18.79
CA ASN A 181 -26.45 -10.63 -18.04
C ASN A 181 -26.45 -11.37 -16.69
N TRP A 182 -27.65 -11.65 -16.16
CA TRP A 182 -27.84 -12.33 -14.89
C TRP A 182 -27.35 -13.76 -15.00
N ARG A 183 -26.35 -14.11 -14.20
CA ARG A 183 -25.67 -15.40 -14.24
C ARG A 183 -25.27 -15.88 -12.84
N GLY A 184 -24.81 -17.12 -12.77
CA GLY A 184 -24.59 -17.80 -11.51
C GLY A 184 -25.90 -18.19 -10.84
N THR A 185 -25.82 -18.59 -9.58
CA THR A 185 -26.96 -19.05 -8.79
C THR A 185 -27.26 -18.14 -7.62
N ASP A 186 -26.26 -17.86 -6.79
CA ASP A 186 -26.38 -17.10 -5.54
C ASP A 186 -25.18 -16.20 -5.21
N GLU A 187 -24.20 -16.09 -6.12
CA GLU A 187 -22.94 -15.38 -5.88
C GLU A 187 -23.17 -13.88 -5.68
N GLY A 188 -24.18 -13.32 -6.35
CA GLY A 188 -24.60 -11.95 -6.09
C GLY A 188 -25.16 -11.76 -4.68
N GLY A 189 -25.84 -12.76 -4.14
CA GLY A 189 -26.29 -12.82 -2.75
C GLY A 189 -25.14 -12.89 -1.75
N LYS A 190 -24.13 -13.73 -2.02
CA LYS A 190 -22.93 -13.90 -1.18
C LYS A 190 -22.09 -12.63 -1.06
N LEU A 191 -22.18 -11.71 -2.03
CA LEU A 191 -21.46 -10.43 -2.05
C LEU A 191 -22.21 -9.27 -1.36
N LYS A 192 -23.53 -9.38 -1.18
CA LYS A 192 -24.35 -8.29 -0.61
C LYS A 192 -24.30 -8.28 0.91
N GLU A 193 -24.26 -7.08 1.49
CA GLU A 193 -24.54 -6.88 2.91
C GLU A 193 -25.96 -7.36 3.27
N THR A 194 -26.09 -8.01 4.42
CA THR A 194 -27.36 -8.59 4.89
C THR A 194 -28.31 -7.54 5.45
N GLY A 195 -29.59 -7.89 5.53
CA GLY A 195 -30.62 -7.03 6.12
C GLY A 195 -31.13 -5.96 5.16
N TYR A 196 -31.85 -4.97 5.70
CA TYR A 196 -32.59 -3.96 4.94
C TYR A 196 -32.14 -2.52 5.21
N THR A 197 -31.03 -2.33 5.92
CA THR A 197 -30.53 -0.99 6.23
C THR A 197 -30.01 -0.27 5.00
N TYR A 198 -29.31 -1.00 4.12
CA TYR A 198 -28.70 -0.48 2.90
C TYR A 198 -29.24 -1.13 1.61
N TRP A 199 -30.26 -1.97 1.77
CA TRP A 199 -30.94 -2.69 0.70
C TRP A 199 -32.45 -2.63 0.92
N GLU A 200 -33.20 -2.39 -0.14
CA GLU A 200 -34.65 -2.52 -0.12
C GLU A 200 -35.08 -3.98 0.04
N SER A 201 -36.26 -4.20 0.61
CA SER A 201 -36.86 -5.54 0.66
C SER A 201 -37.17 -6.03 -0.77
N PRO A 202 -36.82 -7.27 -1.15
CA PRO A 202 -36.54 -8.40 -0.26
C PRO A 202 -35.06 -8.70 0.04
N ASN A 203 -34.11 -7.94 -0.50
CA ASN A 203 -32.67 -8.26 -0.50
C ASN A 203 -32.37 -9.75 -0.79
N THR A 204 -32.96 -10.28 -1.86
CA THR A 204 -33.00 -11.72 -2.20
C THR A 204 -31.61 -12.36 -2.12
N GLY A 205 -31.50 -13.42 -1.31
CA GLY A 205 -30.30 -14.25 -1.23
C GLY A 205 -29.09 -13.59 -0.57
N ALA A 206 -29.22 -12.40 0.03
CA ALA A 206 -28.09 -11.75 0.70
C ALA A 206 -27.64 -12.54 1.93
N THR A 207 -26.41 -13.04 1.91
CA THR A 207 -25.78 -13.76 3.02
C THR A 207 -24.50 -13.11 3.50
N ASN A 208 -23.87 -12.28 2.68
CA ASN A 208 -22.54 -11.71 2.92
C ASN A 208 -21.46 -12.74 3.30
N GLU A 209 -21.61 -14.00 2.88
CA GLU A 209 -20.65 -15.08 3.22
C GLU A 209 -19.22 -14.79 2.73
N SER A 210 -19.08 -13.93 1.72
CA SER A 210 -17.78 -13.49 1.21
C SER A 210 -17.11 -12.40 2.06
N GLY A 211 -17.85 -11.73 2.95
CA GLY A 211 -17.41 -10.53 3.65
C GLY A 211 -17.23 -9.28 2.76
N PHE A 212 -17.55 -9.37 1.45
CA PHE A 212 -17.49 -8.23 0.53
C PHE A 212 -18.44 -7.10 0.94
N ALA A 213 -19.59 -7.38 1.54
CA ALA A 213 -20.50 -6.38 2.12
C ALA A 213 -20.91 -5.26 1.14
N ALA A 214 -21.27 -5.60 -0.10
CA ALA A 214 -21.78 -4.61 -1.04
C ALA A 214 -23.09 -3.98 -0.54
N ARG A 215 -23.15 -2.66 -0.60
CA ARG A 215 -24.33 -1.84 -0.27
C ARG A 215 -24.99 -1.34 -1.55
N GLY A 216 -26.31 -1.16 -1.52
CA GLY A 216 -27.07 -0.59 -2.63
C GLY A 216 -26.76 0.90 -2.82
N ALA A 217 -25.58 1.24 -3.35
CA ALA A 217 -25.11 2.61 -3.54
C ALA A 217 -25.77 3.34 -4.72
N GLY A 218 -26.54 2.62 -5.53
CA GLY A 218 -27.14 3.14 -6.75
C GLY A 218 -26.10 3.49 -7.82
N SER A 219 -26.49 4.36 -8.72
CA SER A 219 -25.63 4.89 -9.77
C SER A 219 -26.09 6.25 -10.24
N ARG A 220 -25.27 6.86 -11.08
CA ARG A 220 -25.55 8.11 -11.76
C ARG A 220 -25.50 7.96 -13.28
N TYR A 221 -26.41 8.66 -13.95
CA TYR A 221 -26.31 9.05 -15.35
C TYR A 221 -26.46 10.60 -15.40
N ALA A 222 -27.46 11.16 -16.09
CA ALA A 222 -27.88 12.55 -15.83
C ALA A 222 -28.53 12.72 -14.44
N SER A 223 -29.17 11.66 -13.93
CA SER A 223 -29.84 11.64 -12.62
C SER A 223 -29.36 10.45 -11.80
N PHE A 224 -29.70 10.44 -10.51
CA PHE A 224 -29.35 9.37 -9.59
C PHE A 224 -30.46 8.32 -9.54
N PHE A 225 -30.07 7.05 -9.46
CA PHE A 225 -31.02 5.93 -9.44
C PHE A 225 -30.53 4.81 -8.53
N GLY A 226 -31.48 4.10 -7.93
CA GLY A 226 -31.26 2.77 -7.39
C GLY A 226 -30.46 2.69 -6.09
N VAL A 227 -30.38 3.76 -5.29
CA VAL A 227 -29.94 3.61 -3.88
C VAL A 227 -30.89 2.67 -3.16
N GLY A 228 -30.35 1.77 -2.35
CA GLY A 228 -31.09 0.65 -1.74
C GLY A 228 -31.46 -0.47 -2.72
N GLU A 229 -31.54 -0.21 -4.03
CA GLU A 229 -31.99 -1.21 -5.01
C GLU A 229 -30.83 -1.91 -5.71
N THR A 230 -29.73 -1.22 -5.98
CA THR A 230 -28.62 -1.73 -6.80
C THR A 230 -27.25 -1.32 -6.27
N ALA A 231 -26.28 -2.22 -6.38
CA ALA A 231 -24.86 -1.92 -6.26
C ALA A 231 -24.23 -2.14 -7.63
N ARG A 232 -23.58 -1.11 -8.19
CA ARG A 232 -22.95 -1.17 -9.50
C ARG A 232 -21.47 -0.80 -9.37
N LEU A 233 -20.62 -1.68 -9.85
CA LEU A 233 -19.18 -1.64 -9.61
C LEU A 233 -18.43 -1.65 -10.94
N TRP A 234 -17.55 -0.67 -11.12
CA TRP A 234 -16.70 -0.60 -12.31
C TRP A 234 -15.65 -1.70 -12.37
N THR A 235 -15.30 -2.09 -13.60
CA THR A 235 -14.02 -2.70 -13.91
C THR A 235 -13.20 -1.80 -14.83
N THR A 236 -11.90 -2.07 -14.98
CA THR A 236 -11.02 -1.40 -15.95
C THR A 236 -11.12 -1.97 -17.36
N THR A 237 -11.87 -3.05 -17.57
CA THR A 237 -11.91 -3.77 -18.84
C THR A 237 -12.97 -3.18 -19.77
N VAL A 238 -12.54 -2.73 -20.96
CA VAL A 238 -13.44 -2.28 -22.03
C VAL A 238 -14.31 -3.46 -22.49
N GLY A 239 -15.63 -3.22 -22.61
CA GLY A 239 -16.56 -4.20 -23.18
C GLY A 239 -16.55 -4.13 -24.70
N VAL A 240 -17.12 -3.05 -25.21
CA VAL A 240 -17.05 -2.59 -26.59
C VAL A 240 -16.72 -1.09 -26.62
N PRO A 241 -16.39 -0.46 -27.76
CA PRO A 241 -16.04 0.95 -27.80
C PRO A 241 -17.05 1.84 -27.04
N ASN A 242 -16.54 2.72 -26.18
CA ASN A 242 -17.29 3.63 -25.29
C ASN A 242 -18.08 2.97 -24.14
N THR A 243 -17.81 1.70 -23.84
CA THR A 243 -18.42 0.98 -22.72
C THR A 243 -17.37 0.20 -21.94
N ALA A 244 -17.64 -0.09 -20.68
CA ALA A 244 -16.77 -0.89 -19.83
C ALA A 244 -17.57 -1.90 -19.03
N TRP A 245 -16.97 -3.05 -18.75
CA TRP A 245 -17.64 -4.08 -17.96
C TRP A 245 -17.94 -3.57 -16.55
N GLU A 246 -19.09 -3.97 -16.03
CA GLU A 246 -19.50 -3.75 -14.65
C GLU A 246 -19.92 -5.06 -13.97
N ARG A 247 -20.05 -5.00 -12.65
CA ARG A 247 -20.86 -5.93 -11.87
C ARG A 247 -22.04 -5.20 -11.25
N LEU A 248 -23.23 -5.75 -11.46
CA LEU A 248 -24.47 -5.24 -10.88
C LEU A 248 -25.09 -6.30 -9.97
N LEU A 249 -25.32 -5.90 -8.72
CA LEU A 249 -26.10 -6.62 -7.71
C LEU A 249 -27.44 -5.92 -7.53
N SER A 250 -28.52 -6.68 -7.33
CA SER A 250 -29.88 -6.13 -7.14
C SER A 250 -30.52 -6.64 -5.87
N TYR A 251 -31.36 -5.81 -5.26
CA TYR A 251 -32.15 -6.13 -4.08
C TYR A 251 -33.11 -7.31 -4.32
N ASN A 252 -33.55 -7.55 -5.57
CA ASN A 252 -34.51 -8.61 -5.90
C ASN A 252 -33.89 -9.86 -6.53
N SER A 253 -32.57 -9.97 -6.59
CA SER A 253 -31.86 -11.12 -7.20
C SER A 253 -30.72 -11.62 -6.31
N ALA A 254 -30.52 -12.94 -6.30
CA ALA A 254 -29.34 -13.59 -5.73
C ALA A 254 -28.22 -13.79 -6.77
N GLN A 255 -28.53 -13.65 -8.06
CA GLN A 255 -27.55 -13.72 -9.14
C GLN A 255 -26.75 -12.43 -9.23
N ILE A 256 -25.64 -12.48 -9.96
CA ILE A 256 -24.82 -11.30 -10.30
C ILE A 256 -24.96 -11.01 -11.80
N ARG A 257 -25.13 -9.74 -12.15
CA ARG A 257 -25.24 -9.31 -13.55
C ARG A 257 -23.90 -8.77 -14.05
N ARG A 258 -23.44 -9.27 -15.20
CA ARG A 258 -22.31 -8.74 -15.97
C ARG A 258 -22.82 -8.12 -17.25
N THR A 259 -22.49 -6.85 -17.44
CA THR A 259 -22.90 -6.04 -18.60
C THR A 259 -21.91 -4.89 -18.77
N HIS A 260 -22.07 -4.08 -19.81
CA HIS A 260 -21.14 -3.00 -20.11
C HIS A 260 -21.89 -1.68 -20.40
N PRO A 261 -22.20 -0.86 -19.38
CA PRO A 261 -22.79 0.45 -19.62
C PRO A 261 -21.80 1.39 -20.28
N ASN A 262 -22.31 2.53 -20.76
CA ASN A 262 -21.47 3.58 -21.32
C ASN A 262 -20.52 4.15 -20.26
N ASN A 263 -19.35 4.62 -20.71
CA ASN A 263 -18.29 5.15 -19.85
C ASN A 263 -18.68 6.43 -19.08
N ASP A 264 -19.79 7.07 -19.47
CA ASP A 264 -20.39 8.26 -18.85
C ASP A 264 -21.30 7.92 -17.65
N HIS A 265 -21.41 6.66 -17.24
CA HIS A 265 -22.10 6.30 -16.01
C HIS A 265 -21.25 6.60 -14.77
N GLY A 266 -21.87 7.07 -13.68
CA GLY A 266 -21.23 7.16 -12.37
C GLY A 266 -21.52 5.93 -11.52
N LEU A 267 -20.52 5.07 -11.34
CA LEU A 267 -20.64 3.82 -10.57
C LEU A 267 -19.64 3.81 -9.41
N SER A 268 -19.86 2.92 -8.45
CA SER A 268 -18.92 2.72 -7.35
C SER A 268 -17.64 2.03 -7.85
N ILE A 269 -16.52 2.32 -7.19
CA ILE A 269 -15.26 1.60 -7.36
C ILE A 269 -14.94 0.88 -6.06
N ARG A 270 -14.40 -0.33 -6.18
CA ARG A 270 -13.89 -1.11 -5.06
C ARG A 270 -12.63 -1.79 -5.51
N CYS A 271 -11.50 -1.42 -4.90
CA CYS A 271 -10.20 -1.86 -5.36
C CYS A 271 -9.91 -3.28 -4.90
N VAL A 272 -9.04 -3.93 -5.66
CA VAL A 272 -8.50 -5.26 -5.39
C VAL A 272 -6.97 -5.16 -5.38
N ARG A 273 -6.34 -6.08 -4.65
CA ARG A 273 -4.90 -6.33 -4.65
C ARG A 273 -4.68 -7.81 -4.86
N ASP A 274 -3.83 -8.14 -5.81
CA ASP A 274 -3.37 -9.52 -6.00
C ASP A 274 -2.45 -9.91 -4.83
N LEU A 275 -2.79 -11.03 -4.19
CA LEU A 275 -1.86 -11.74 -3.31
C LEU A 275 -1.02 -12.61 -4.25
N THR A 276 0.26 -12.30 -4.40
CA THR A 276 1.10 -12.87 -5.45
C THR A 276 1.01 -14.40 -5.50
N LYS A 277 0.55 -14.95 -6.62
CA LYS A 277 0.83 -16.34 -7.00
C LYS A 277 2.26 -16.42 -7.54
N ASN A 278 3.06 -17.26 -6.88
CA ASN A 278 4.46 -17.64 -7.13
C ASN A 278 5.55 -16.73 -6.54
N SER A 279 6.06 -17.13 -5.38
CA SER A 279 7.50 -17.18 -5.14
C SER A 279 7.93 -18.67 -5.08
N THR A 280 8.70 -19.10 -6.06
CA THR A 280 9.59 -20.24 -5.90
C THR A 280 10.94 -19.69 -5.45
N GLU A 281 11.33 -20.01 -4.21
CA GLU A 281 12.66 -19.82 -3.57
C GLU A 281 12.95 -18.38 -3.05
N ALA A 282 13.40 -18.12 -1.81
CA ALA A 282 13.81 -18.96 -0.68
C ALA A 282 12.68 -19.22 0.32
N ALA A 283 12.65 -20.43 0.90
CA ALA A 283 11.59 -20.86 1.82
C ALA A 283 11.76 -20.16 3.17
N TYR A 284 11.09 -19.02 3.33
CA TYR A 284 10.71 -18.57 4.65
C TYR A 284 9.83 -19.66 5.30
N VAL A 285 10.25 -20.17 6.46
CA VAL A 285 9.58 -21.30 7.12
C VAL A 285 8.75 -20.76 8.29
N CYS A 286 7.45 -20.55 8.06
CA CYS A 286 6.55 -20.17 9.15
C CYS A 286 6.68 -21.15 10.33
N GLY A 287 6.82 -20.61 11.54
CA GLY A 287 7.08 -21.36 12.77
C GLY A 287 8.57 -21.63 13.08
N ASP A 288 9.51 -21.14 12.27
CA ASP A 288 10.94 -21.07 12.58
C ASP A 288 11.21 -19.90 13.56
N ALA A 289 10.95 -20.15 14.84
CA ALA A 289 11.01 -19.13 15.88
C ALA A 289 12.44 -18.74 16.26
N ASN A 290 13.43 -19.57 15.92
CA ASN A 290 14.82 -19.34 16.28
C ASN A 290 15.68 -18.78 15.12
N GLY A 291 15.11 -18.68 13.91
CA GLY A 291 15.74 -18.09 12.73
C GLY A 291 16.81 -18.97 12.08
N ASP A 292 16.78 -20.30 12.31
CA ASP A 292 17.82 -21.22 11.83
C ASP A 292 17.56 -21.79 10.42
N GLY A 293 16.43 -21.43 9.82
CA GLY A 293 15.97 -21.88 8.51
C GLY A 293 15.28 -23.24 8.51
N MET A 294 14.99 -23.83 9.67
CA MET A 294 14.39 -25.17 9.79
C MET A 294 13.25 -25.19 10.81
N LEU A 295 12.01 -25.41 10.36
CA LEU A 295 10.90 -25.72 11.28
C LEU A 295 11.08 -27.08 11.97
N ASN A 296 11.45 -27.05 13.24
CA ASN A 296 11.73 -28.22 14.04
C ASN A 296 11.40 -28.03 15.53
N VAL A 297 11.79 -28.99 16.38
CA VAL A 297 11.46 -28.94 17.81
C VAL A 297 12.19 -27.81 18.55
N SER A 298 13.33 -27.35 18.02
CA SER A 298 14.10 -26.27 18.64
C SER A 298 13.36 -24.93 18.60
N ASP A 299 12.46 -24.72 17.64
CA ASP A 299 11.58 -23.54 17.57
C ASP A 299 10.54 -23.54 18.68
N ALA A 300 9.90 -24.69 18.92
CA ALA A 300 8.97 -24.84 20.03
C ALA A 300 9.68 -24.61 21.38
N VAL A 301 10.92 -25.10 21.52
CA VAL A 301 11.74 -24.86 22.71
C VAL A 301 12.12 -23.39 22.85
N PHE A 302 12.38 -22.71 21.73
CA PHE A 302 12.69 -21.28 21.68
C PHE A 302 11.51 -20.43 22.19
N ILE A 303 10.30 -20.69 21.69
CA ILE A 303 9.06 -20.05 22.14
C ILE A 303 8.82 -20.31 23.63
N ILE A 304 8.98 -21.56 24.09
CA ILE A 304 8.82 -21.89 25.52
C ILE A 304 9.84 -21.14 26.38
N ASN A 305 11.08 -21.01 25.91
CA ASN A 305 12.11 -20.26 26.63
C ASN A 305 11.77 -18.76 26.72
N HIS A 306 11.31 -18.16 25.62
CA HIS A 306 10.87 -16.78 25.61
C HIS A 306 9.70 -16.56 26.60
N VAL A 307 8.63 -17.35 26.47
CA VAL A 307 7.38 -17.19 27.21
C VAL A 307 7.55 -17.45 28.72
N PHE A 308 8.37 -18.42 29.13
CA PHE A 308 8.42 -18.86 30.54
C PHE A 308 9.65 -18.41 31.33
N ILE A 309 10.79 -18.20 30.67
CA ILE A 309 12.05 -17.87 31.36
C ILE A 309 12.66 -16.54 30.88
N GLY A 310 11.95 -15.79 30.03
CA GLY A 310 12.36 -14.47 29.56
C GLY A 310 13.58 -14.52 28.65
N GLY A 311 13.72 -15.59 27.86
CA GLY A 311 14.72 -15.67 26.79
C GLY A 311 14.44 -14.67 25.67
N ASP A 312 15.35 -14.60 24.70
CA ASP A 312 15.23 -13.71 23.54
C ASP A 312 13.89 -13.92 22.82
N ALA A 313 13.32 -12.83 22.29
CA ALA A 313 12.09 -12.90 21.49
C ALA A 313 12.35 -13.68 20.19
N PRO A 314 11.33 -14.40 19.65
CA PRO A 314 11.44 -15.02 18.33
C PRO A 314 11.98 -14.05 17.28
N ASP A 315 12.83 -14.55 16.39
CA ASP A 315 13.61 -13.74 15.44
C ASP A 315 12.70 -12.77 14.64
N PRO A 316 12.99 -11.45 14.62
CA PRO A 316 12.31 -10.48 13.75
C PRO A 316 12.38 -10.86 12.25
N GLY A 317 13.37 -11.66 11.85
CA GLY A 317 13.54 -12.19 10.50
C GLY A 317 12.42 -13.14 10.06
N CYS A 318 11.44 -13.43 10.92
CA CYS A 318 10.23 -14.10 10.50
C CYS A 318 9.47 -13.25 9.46
N CYS A 319 9.38 -11.92 9.54
CA CYS A 319 8.91 -11.12 8.40
C CYS A 319 9.60 -9.77 8.36
N PRO A 320 10.08 -9.30 7.19
CA PRO A 320 10.65 -7.97 7.10
C PRO A 320 9.53 -6.96 7.40
N ASP A 321 9.70 -6.31 8.53
CA ASP A 321 8.77 -5.40 9.18
C ASP A 321 8.60 -4.14 8.31
N CYS A 322 7.82 -4.19 7.22
CA CYS A 322 7.74 -3.09 6.25
C CYS A 322 6.43 -2.30 6.36
N PRO A 323 6.37 -1.19 7.14
CA PRO A 323 5.15 -0.45 7.39
C PRO A 323 4.70 0.29 6.12
N PRO A 324 3.39 0.40 5.80
CA PRO A 324 2.92 0.93 4.51
C PRO A 324 3.39 2.35 4.19
N THR A 325 3.66 3.15 5.22
CA THR A 325 4.25 4.49 5.10
C THR A 325 5.22 4.74 6.24
N VAL A 326 6.09 5.73 6.06
CA VAL A 326 6.94 6.32 7.11
C VAL A 326 6.80 7.84 7.05
N THR A 327 6.83 8.50 8.21
CA THR A 327 6.73 9.97 8.30
C THR A 327 8.04 10.53 8.85
N ASP A 328 8.60 11.54 8.18
CA ASP A 328 9.78 12.24 8.69
C ASP A 328 9.43 13.31 9.74
N TYR A 329 10.46 14.02 10.23
CA TYR A 329 10.29 15.09 11.22
C TYR A 329 9.36 16.22 10.75
N ASP A 330 9.32 16.51 9.45
CA ASP A 330 8.54 17.61 8.88
C ASP A 330 7.07 17.23 8.63
N GLY A 331 6.70 15.98 8.91
CA GLY A 331 5.39 15.45 8.57
C GLY A 331 5.25 15.04 7.11
N ASN A 332 6.36 14.94 6.35
CA ASN A 332 6.29 14.35 5.02
C ASN A 332 6.06 12.85 5.18
N VAL A 333 4.98 12.36 4.59
CA VAL A 333 4.65 10.94 4.54
C VAL A 333 5.24 10.36 3.26
N TYR A 334 5.94 9.25 3.37
CA TYR A 334 6.53 8.51 2.27
C TYR A 334 5.98 7.10 2.27
N TYR A 335 5.64 6.59 1.10
CA TYR A 335 5.31 5.17 0.98
C TYR A 335 6.56 4.32 1.13
N THR A 336 6.36 3.07 1.53
CA THR A 336 7.42 2.07 1.59
C THR A 336 7.07 0.86 0.73
N ILE A 337 8.09 0.08 0.41
CA ILE A 337 8.00 -1.11 -0.41
C ILE A 337 8.98 -2.15 0.12
N LEU A 338 8.53 -3.40 0.14
CA LEU A 338 9.39 -4.53 0.40
C LEU A 338 10.02 -5.00 -0.91
N ILE A 339 11.35 -5.06 -0.97
CA ILE A 339 12.11 -5.60 -2.10
C ILE A 339 13.07 -6.66 -1.57
N GLY A 340 12.79 -7.92 -1.87
CA GLY A 340 13.44 -9.03 -1.18
C GLY A 340 13.13 -8.93 0.32
N ASP A 341 14.19 -8.97 1.14
CA ASP A 341 14.07 -8.86 2.60
C ASP A 341 14.26 -7.43 3.11
N GLN A 342 14.39 -6.46 2.20
CA GLN A 342 14.69 -5.08 2.55
C GLN A 342 13.46 -4.18 2.38
N CYS A 343 13.14 -3.42 3.43
CA CYS A 343 12.07 -2.43 3.39
C CYS A 343 12.62 -1.05 2.98
N TRP A 344 12.28 -0.60 1.77
CA TRP A 344 12.76 0.64 1.18
C TRP A 344 11.66 1.70 1.15
N MET A 345 12.03 2.98 1.23
CA MET A 345 11.12 4.06 0.83
C MET A 345 10.82 3.97 -0.68
N ALA A 346 9.60 4.31 -1.09
CA ALA A 346 9.19 4.35 -2.49
C ALA A 346 9.44 5.72 -3.16
N GLU A 347 9.83 6.72 -2.37
CA GLU A 347 10.04 8.10 -2.79
C GLU A 347 11.36 8.64 -2.24
N ASN A 348 11.90 9.67 -2.89
CA ASN A 348 13.10 10.34 -2.42
C ASN A 348 12.77 11.28 -1.25
N LEU A 349 13.71 11.42 -0.32
CA LEU A 349 13.55 12.21 0.90
C LEU A 349 13.37 13.71 0.60
N LYS A 350 12.42 14.35 1.29
CA LYS A 350 12.03 15.77 1.15
C LYS A 350 12.30 16.61 2.42
N VAL A 351 12.84 15.98 3.46
CA VAL A 351 13.04 16.57 4.78
C VAL A 351 13.95 17.82 4.79
N THR A 352 13.66 18.73 5.70
CA THR A 352 14.36 20.00 5.92
C THR A 352 14.87 20.15 7.36
N HIS A 353 14.57 19.18 8.22
CA HIS A 353 15.11 19.06 9.58
C HIS A 353 15.69 17.66 9.80
N TYR A 354 16.68 17.57 10.68
CA TYR A 354 17.13 16.28 11.22
C TYR A 354 16.10 15.73 12.21
N GLN A 355 16.22 14.46 12.60
CA GLN A 355 15.31 13.82 13.57
C GLN A 355 15.22 14.58 14.91
N ASN A 356 16.29 15.24 15.32
CA ASN A 356 16.32 16.04 16.55
C ASN A 356 15.62 17.42 16.42
N GLY A 357 15.10 17.76 15.24
CA GLY A 357 14.44 19.02 14.94
C GLY A 357 15.34 20.19 14.57
N ASP A 358 16.65 19.99 14.46
CA ASP A 358 17.54 21.01 13.92
C ASP A 358 17.32 21.18 12.41
N GLN A 359 17.31 22.42 11.94
CA GLN A 359 17.22 22.71 10.52
C GLN A 359 18.46 22.24 9.75
N ILE A 360 18.22 21.60 8.61
CA ILE A 360 19.22 21.39 7.57
C ILE A 360 19.28 22.68 6.73
N PRO A 361 20.43 23.36 6.61
CA PRO A 361 20.50 24.59 5.83
C PRO A 361 20.16 24.39 4.34
N ASN A 362 19.24 25.20 3.80
CA ASN A 362 19.04 25.33 2.35
C ASN A 362 20.10 26.27 1.76
N VAL A 363 21.07 25.74 1.02
CA VAL A 363 22.19 26.53 0.47
C VAL A 363 22.11 26.57 -1.05
N THR A 364 21.65 27.69 -1.59
CA THR A 364 21.44 27.87 -3.05
C THR A 364 22.63 28.51 -3.77
N ASP A 365 23.47 29.26 -3.04
CA ASP A 365 24.67 29.91 -3.59
C ASP A 365 25.77 28.89 -3.93
N TYR A 366 26.44 29.10 -5.06
CA TYR A 366 27.43 28.16 -5.60
C TYR A 366 28.73 28.15 -4.78
N GLY A 367 29.27 29.33 -4.44
CA GLY A 367 30.51 29.43 -3.67
C GLY A 367 30.32 29.00 -2.23
N ALA A 368 29.17 29.29 -1.64
CA ALA A 368 28.81 28.85 -0.30
C ALA A 368 28.73 27.31 -0.22
N TRP A 369 28.07 26.66 -1.19
CA TRP A 369 27.97 25.19 -1.25
C TRP A 369 29.33 24.52 -1.38
N GLU A 370 30.19 25.02 -2.26
CA GLU A 370 31.55 24.49 -2.47
C GLU A 370 32.38 24.53 -1.18
N ALA A 371 32.18 25.55 -0.34
CA ALA A 371 32.89 25.73 0.92
C ALA A 371 32.33 24.90 2.09
N LEU A 372 31.21 24.19 1.92
CA LEU A 372 30.57 23.46 3.02
C LEU A 372 31.43 22.29 3.53
N SER A 373 31.42 22.17 4.86
CA SER A 373 31.89 21.01 5.63
C SER A 373 30.81 20.52 6.60
N THR A 374 29.57 20.97 6.41
CA THR A 374 28.39 20.65 7.22
C THR A 374 27.24 20.25 6.30
N GLY A 375 26.26 19.54 6.87
CA GLY A 375 25.07 19.15 6.14
C GLY A 375 24.32 20.34 5.54
N ALA A 376 23.82 20.16 4.31
CA ALA A 376 22.96 21.11 3.62
C ALA A 376 22.12 20.38 2.58
N TYR A 377 21.00 21.01 2.22
CA TYR A 377 20.16 20.59 1.10
C TYR A 377 19.97 21.72 0.09
N CYS A 378 19.53 21.34 -1.10
CA CYS A 378 18.98 22.24 -2.11
C CYS A 378 17.96 21.48 -2.97
N ASN A 379 17.23 22.20 -3.82
CA ASN A 379 16.37 21.59 -4.82
C ASN A 379 17.06 21.63 -6.18
N TYR A 380 16.65 20.77 -7.11
CA TYR A 380 17.13 20.90 -8.49
C TYR A 380 16.79 22.30 -9.04
N TYR A 381 17.75 22.97 -9.67
CA TYR A 381 17.68 24.38 -10.08
C TYR A 381 17.31 25.39 -8.97
N ASN A 382 17.44 25.00 -7.70
CA ASN A 382 16.94 25.78 -6.56
C ASN A 382 15.43 26.10 -6.67
N ASP A 383 14.66 25.24 -7.31
CA ASP A 383 13.22 25.42 -7.54
C ASP A 383 12.41 24.39 -6.75
N GLU A 384 11.47 24.89 -5.93
CA GLU A 384 10.59 24.07 -5.08
C GLU A 384 9.62 23.21 -5.92
N GLY A 385 9.32 23.60 -7.16
CA GLY A 385 8.44 22.85 -8.06
C GLY A 385 8.94 21.43 -8.40
N TYR A 386 10.24 21.16 -8.21
CA TYR A 386 10.81 19.83 -8.44
C TYR A 386 10.69 18.88 -7.24
N VAL A 387 10.38 19.39 -6.06
CA VAL A 387 10.47 18.63 -4.80
C VAL A 387 9.41 17.53 -4.72
N ALA A 388 8.19 17.81 -5.19
CA ALA A 388 7.08 16.86 -5.13
C ALA A 388 7.37 15.57 -5.94
N VAL A 389 8.10 15.71 -7.05
CA VAL A 389 8.41 14.59 -7.96
C VAL A 389 9.76 13.96 -7.62
N TYR A 390 10.82 14.77 -7.49
CA TYR A 390 12.19 14.25 -7.43
C TYR A 390 12.78 14.18 -6.03
N GLY A 391 12.09 14.73 -5.02
CA GLY A 391 12.64 14.96 -3.69
C GLY A 391 13.63 16.12 -3.65
N ARG A 392 14.45 16.18 -2.59
CA ARG A 392 15.53 17.16 -2.46
C ARG A 392 16.90 16.51 -2.66
N LEU A 393 17.89 17.35 -2.95
CA LEU A 393 19.29 16.96 -3.05
C LEU A 393 20.03 17.36 -1.78
N TYR A 394 20.78 16.42 -1.22
CA TYR A 394 21.54 16.62 0.01
C TYR A 394 23.03 16.44 -0.28
N ASN A 395 23.87 17.20 0.41
CA ASN A 395 25.28 16.83 0.47
C ASN A 395 25.49 15.65 1.43
N TRP A 396 26.61 14.97 1.32
CA TRP A 396 26.86 13.79 2.14
C TRP A 396 27.06 14.13 3.62
N TYR A 397 27.48 15.34 3.95
CA TYR A 397 27.56 15.77 5.35
C TYR A 397 26.19 15.80 6.05
N ALA A 398 25.08 15.92 5.32
CA ALA A 398 23.74 15.77 5.89
C ALA A 398 23.38 14.28 6.08
N VAL A 399 23.90 13.41 5.20
CA VAL A 399 23.71 11.95 5.27
C VAL A 399 24.44 11.34 6.47
N ASP A 400 25.68 11.76 6.73
CA ASP A 400 26.54 11.26 7.82
C ASP A 400 26.45 12.10 9.11
N ASP A 401 25.40 12.91 9.25
CA ASP A 401 25.22 13.73 10.45
C ASP A 401 24.68 12.88 11.62
N TYR A 402 25.26 13.06 12.81
CA TYR A 402 24.85 12.35 14.04
C TYR A 402 23.41 12.66 14.48
N ARG A 403 22.79 13.71 13.92
CA ARG A 403 21.40 14.07 14.19
C ARG A 403 20.39 13.27 13.35
N HIS A 404 20.89 12.49 12.40
CA HIS A 404 20.16 11.59 11.50
C HIS A 404 19.16 12.29 10.58
N ILE A 405 19.33 12.10 9.27
CA ILE A 405 18.47 12.70 8.26
C ILE A 405 17.23 11.86 7.94
N ALA A 406 17.31 10.54 8.14
CA ALA A 406 16.21 9.62 7.85
C ALA A 406 15.11 9.71 8.93
N PRO A 407 13.88 9.23 8.68
CA PRO A 407 12.86 9.07 9.72
C PRO A 407 13.29 8.15 10.87
N GLU A 408 12.60 8.22 12.02
CA GLU A 408 12.88 7.32 13.15
C GLU A 408 12.67 5.85 12.77
N GLY A 409 13.65 4.98 13.08
CA GLY A 409 13.65 3.56 12.70
C GLY A 409 14.07 3.28 11.25
N TRP A 410 14.64 4.29 10.57
CA TRP A 410 15.11 4.22 9.20
C TRP A 410 16.51 4.84 9.07
N HIS A 411 17.27 4.42 8.07
CA HIS A 411 18.60 4.94 7.79
C HIS A 411 18.88 5.10 6.30
N VAL A 412 19.92 5.86 5.97
CA VAL A 412 20.43 5.95 4.59
C VAL A 412 21.22 4.68 4.27
N PRO A 413 20.89 3.95 3.19
CA PRO A 413 21.46 2.64 2.88
C PRO A 413 22.99 2.67 2.76
N SER A 414 23.63 1.72 3.42
CA SER A 414 25.03 1.38 3.23
C SER A 414 25.27 0.77 1.85
N ASN A 415 26.53 0.72 1.43
CA ASN A 415 26.88 0.12 0.15
C ASN A 415 26.59 -1.39 0.14
N ALA A 416 26.61 -2.03 1.31
CA ALA A 416 26.26 -3.43 1.49
C ALA A 416 24.74 -3.65 1.34
N GLU A 417 23.90 -2.80 1.92
CA GLU A 417 22.44 -2.89 1.73
C GLU A 417 22.05 -2.64 0.29
N TRP A 418 22.69 -1.69 -0.38
CA TRP A 418 22.53 -1.54 -1.82
C TRP A 418 22.90 -2.81 -2.59
N GLN A 419 23.96 -3.49 -2.19
CA GLN A 419 24.41 -4.70 -2.86
C GLN A 419 23.39 -5.83 -2.73
N ILE A 420 22.75 -5.98 -1.57
CA ILE A 420 21.67 -6.95 -1.34
C ILE A 420 20.52 -6.71 -2.33
N LEU A 421 20.06 -5.46 -2.47
CA LEU A 421 19.02 -5.10 -3.43
C LEU A 421 19.42 -5.46 -4.87
N VAL A 422 20.64 -5.13 -5.26
CA VAL A 422 21.14 -5.40 -6.62
C VAL A 422 21.19 -6.90 -6.91
N GLU A 423 21.67 -7.71 -5.97
CA GLU A 423 21.73 -9.17 -6.09
C GLU A 423 20.32 -9.77 -6.17
N TYR A 424 19.39 -9.32 -5.32
CA TYR A 424 18.00 -9.74 -5.36
C TYR A 424 17.34 -9.46 -6.72
N LEU A 425 17.65 -8.32 -7.33
CA LEU A 425 17.10 -7.95 -8.64
C LEU A 425 17.76 -8.67 -9.82
N GLY A 426 18.76 -9.52 -9.56
CA GLY A 426 19.40 -10.38 -10.54
C GLY A 426 20.75 -9.85 -11.04
N GLY A 427 21.38 -8.95 -10.30
CA GLY A 427 22.74 -8.47 -10.55
C GLY A 427 22.82 -7.12 -11.26
N GLU A 428 24.04 -6.57 -11.29
CA GLU A 428 24.31 -5.18 -11.70
C GLU A 428 23.79 -4.85 -13.11
N GLU A 429 23.93 -5.76 -14.07
CA GLU A 429 23.60 -5.55 -15.49
C GLU A 429 22.09 -5.37 -15.76
N ILE A 430 21.22 -5.79 -14.84
CA ILE A 430 19.76 -5.76 -15.03
C ILE A 430 18.99 -5.07 -13.91
N ALA A 431 19.58 -4.96 -12.71
CA ALA A 431 18.91 -4.39 -11.55
C ALA A 431 18.47 -2.94 -11.81
N GLY A 432 19.29 -2.15 -12.50
CA GLY A 432 18.96 -0.75 -12.80
C GLY A 432 17.69 -0.60 -13.63
N GLY A 433 17.49 -1.45 -14.64
CA GLY A 433 16.26 -1.49 -15.43
C GLY A 433 15.03 -1.83 -14.60
N LYS A 434 15.15 -2.80 -13.68
CA LYS A 434 14.05 -3.16 -12.77
C LYS A 434 13.75 -2.09 -11.72
N MET A 435 14.69 -1.19 -11.44
CA MET A 435 14.56 -0.11 -10.46
C MET A 435 13.98 1.19 -11.03
N LYS A 436 14.22 1.49 -12.31
CA LYS A 436 13.72 2.71 -12.95
C LYS A 436 12.21 2.68 -13.13
N GLU A 437 11.58 3.85 -13.03
CA GLU A 437 10.23 4.07 -13.55
C GLU A 437 10.13 3.55 -14.99
N ALA A 438 9.06 2.80 -15.30
CA ALA A 438 8.81 2.29 -16.63
C ALA A 438 8.21 3.38 -17.54
N GLY A 439 8.53 3.33 -18.84
CA GLY A 439 8.08 4.34 -19.80
C GLY A 439 9.01 5.55 -19.85
N THR A 440 8.53 6.67 -20.39
CA THR A 440 9.32 7.89 -20.62
C THR A 440 8.58 9.14 -20.16
N GLU A 441 7.85 9.04 -19.04
CA GLU A 441 7.15 10.20 -18.46
C GLU A 441 8.17 11.16 -17.86
N HIS A 442 9.07 10.65 -17.02
CA HIS A 442 10.18 11.42 -16.46
C HIS A 442 11.54 11.11 -17.08
N TRP A 443 11.76 9.86 -17.52
CA TRP A 443 12.98 9.46 -18.20
C TRP A 443 12.97 9.84 -19.67
N ASP A 444 14.06 10.47 -20.13
CA ASP A 444 14.29 10.72 -21.54
C ASP A 444 14.40 9.37 -22.31
N PRO A 445 13.89 9.29 -23.55
CA PRO A 445 14.10 8.12 -24.40
C PRO A 445 15.61 7.81 -24.58
N PRO A 446 16.05 6.54 -24.51
CA PRO A 446 15.19 5.36 -24.66
C PRO A 446 14.65 4.76 -23.36
N ASN A 447 15.04 5.26 -22.18
CA ASN A 447 14.86 4.59 -20.89
C ASN A 447 15.12 3.06 -20.95
N ALA A 448 16.29 2.68 -21.48
CA ALA A 448 16.61 1.31 -21.86
C ALA A 448 16.47 0.34 -20.68
N GLY A 449 15.78 -0.77 -20.92
CA GLY A 449 15.58 -1.86 -19.96
C GLY A 449 14.69 -1.52 -18.77
N ALA A 450 14.05 -0.35 -18.72
CA ALA A 450 13.20 0.03 -17.60
C ALA A 450 11.89 -0.77 -17.55
N THR A 451 11.68 -1.52 -16.48
CA THR A 451 10.46 -2.31 -16.26
C THR A 451 9.74 -1.96 -14.97
N ASN A 452 10.42 -1.31 -14.02
CA ASN A 452 9.93 -1.04 -12.66
C ASN A 452 9.40 -2.29 -11.91
N GLU A 453 9.85 -3.49 -12.27
CA GLU A 453 9.41 -4.74 -11.62
C GLU A 453 9.69 -4.77 -10.12
N SER A 454 10.72 -4.05 -9.67
CA SER A 454 11.06 -3.92 -8.24
C SER A 454 10.12 -3.00 -7.47
N ARG A 455 9.33 -2.16 -8.17
CA ARG A 455 8.53 -1.06 -7.60
C ARG A 455 9.34 0.06 -6.94
N TYR A 456 10.68 -0.01 -6.99
CA TYR A 456 11.57 1.03 -6.49
C TYR A 456 11.29 2.39 -7.13
N THR A 457 10.88 2.42 -8.41
CA THR A 457 10.42 3.61 -9.12
C THR A 457 11.42 4.77 -9.02
N ALA A 458 12.66 4.52 -9.41
CA ALA A 458 13.68 5.56 -9.47
C ALA A 458 13.34 6.59 -10.56
N LEU A 459 13.40 7.87 -10.19
CA LEU A 459 13.16 9.00 -11.08
C LEU A 459 14.47 9.75 -11.40
N PRO A 460 14.64 10.28 -12.62
CA PRO A 460 15.88 10.90 -13.10
C PRO A 460 16.01 12.35 -12.64
N GLY A 461 16.10 12.56 -11.32
CA GLY A 461 16.20 13.88 -10.71
C GLY A 461 17.53 14.59 -10.93
N GLY A 462 18.49 13.97 -11.63
CA GLY A 462 19.83 14.51 -11.85
C GLY A 462 20.61 14.69 -10.55
N TRP A 463 21.60 15.58 -10.60
CA TRP A 463 22.44 15.90 -9.45
C TRP A 463 22.89 17.36 -9.43
N ARG A 464 23.51 17.77 -8.31
CA ARG A 464 24.26 19.02 -8.20
C ARG A 464 25.75 18.74 -8.00
N THR A 465 26.61 19.39 -8.77
CA THR A 465 28.07 19.30 -8.57
C THR A 465 28.52 20.13 -7.37
N PHE A 466 29.71 19.84 -6.83
CA PHE A 466 30.29 20.65 -5.75
C PHE A 466 30.50 22.12 -6.12
N SER A 467 30.67 22.44 -7.40
CA SER A 467 30.82 23.81 -7.93
C SER A 467 29.48 24.48 -8.27
N GLY A 468 28.35 23.81 -8.02
CA GLY A 468 27.02 24.36 -8.17
C GLY A 468 26.35 24.16 -9.54
N ALA A 469 26.99 23.44 -10.47
CA ALA A 469 26.35 23.08 -11.73
C ALA A 469 25.28 21.99 -11.51
N TRP A 470 24.26 22.00 -12.36
CA TRP A 470 23.18 21.01 -12.39
C TRP A 470 23.35 20.17 -13.64
N ASP A 471 23.17 18.86 -13.54
CA ASP A 471 23.32 17.99 -14.70
C ASP A 471 22.40 16.75 -14.59
N TYR A 472 22.18 16.11 -15.73
CA TYR A 472 21.49 14.83 -15.89
C TYR A 472 20.02 14.76 -15.46
N MET A 473 19.32 15.89 -15.31
CA MET A 473 17.84 15.87 -15.22
C MET A 473 17.25 15.16 -16.44
N GLY A 474 16.29 14.27 -16.21
CA GLY A 474 15.67 13.43 -17.24
C GLY A 474 16.53 12.25 -17.71
N THR A 475 17.84 12.26 -17.45
CA THR A 475 18.78 11.27 -18.01
C THR A 475 19.51 10.42 -16.96
N GLY A 476 19.51 10.83 -15.69
CA GLY A 476 20.18 10.09 -14.62
C GLY A 476 19.54 10.25 -13.24
N ALA A 477 19.58 9.18 -12.45
CA ALA A 477 19.18 9.17 -11.04
C ALA A 477 20.38 8.80 -10.17
N TYR A 478 20.62 9.57 -9.10
CA TYR A 478 21.82 9.46 -8.27
C TYR A 478 21.44 9.42 -6.78
N PHE A 479 21.96 8.42 -6.07
CA PHE A 479 21.61 8.17 -4.67
C PHE A 479 22.85 8.06 -3.80
N TRP A 480 22.83 8.72 -2.65
CA TRP A 480 23.87 8.53 -1.64
C TRP A 480 23.82 7.14 -1.02
N SER A 481 25.01 6.63 -0.68
CA SER A 481 25.16 5.65 0.39
C SER A 481 25.67 6.32 1.66
N SER A 482 25.37 5.74 2.83
CA SER A 482 26.00 6.09 4.11
C SER A 482 27.46 5.61 4.21
N THR A 483 27.93 4.76 3.29
CA THR A 483 29.28 4.18 3.39
C THR A 483 30.36 5.11 2.82
N LEU A 484 31.23 5.60 3.69
CA LEU A 484 32.46 6.31 3.34
C LEU A 484 33.54 5.34 2.85
N TYR A 485 34.24 5.68 1.76
CA TYR A 485 35.47 5.01 1.35
C TYR A 485 36.69 5.83 1.84
N PRO A 486 37.49 5.31 2.79
CA PRO A 486 38.43 6.10 3.59
C PRO A 486 39.44 6.96 2.83
N THR A 487 39.75 6.63 1.57
CA THR A 487 40.81 7.28 0.80
C THR A 487 40.35 7.99 -0.47
N ALA A 488 39.06 7.95 -0.83
CA ALA A 488 38.64 8.34 -2.19
C ALA A 488 37.26 9.02 -2.32
N GLY A 489 36.43 9.04 -1.28
CA GLY A 489 35.11 9.68 -1.33
C GLY A 489 34.04 8.80 -0.71
N VAL A 490 32.80 9.00 -1.12
CA VAL A 490 31.63 8.30 -0.59
C VAL A 490 31.01 7.47 -1.71
N TRP A 491 30.54 6.27 -1.38
CA TRP A 491 29.78 5.45 -2.33
C TRP A 491 28.45 6.11 -2.74
N MET A 492 28.12 5.95 -4.00
CA MET A 492 26.86 6.39 -4.56
C MET A 492 26.41 5.43 -5.67
N ARG A 493 25.09 5.33 -5.84
CA ARG A 493 24.47 4.54 -6.89
C ARG A 493 23.96 5.45 -8.00
N SER A 494 24.06 5.00 -9.24
CA SER A 494 23.56 5.74 -10.39
C SER A 494 22.77 4.85 -11.35
N LEU A 495 21.72 5.42 -11.94
CA LEU A 495 20.95 4.82 -13.02
C LEU A 495 20.97 5.75 -14.22
N SER A 496 21.08 5.21 -15.43
CA SER A 496 21.11 5.98 -16.68
C SER A 496 19.91 5.65 -17.58
N PHE A 497 19.49 6.62 -18.38
CA PHE A 497 18.40 6.47 -19.34
C PHE A 497 18.73 5.52 -20.50
N ASP A 498 20.00 5.28 -20.82
CA ASP A 498 20.46 4.48 -21.96
C ASP A 498 20.96 3.08 -21.57
N ASP A 499 20.88 2.71 -20.29
CA ASP A 499 21.36 1.43 -19.76
C ASP A 499 20.39 0.83 -18.73
N ALA A 500 20.37 -0.51 -18.64
CA ALA A 500 19.67 -1.27 -17.60
C ALA A 500 20.56 -1.55 -16.37
N THR A 501 21.84 -1.18 -16.44
CA THR A 501 22.82 -1.40 -15.39
C THR A 501 22.65 -0.41 -14.23
N ILE A 502 22.89 -0.87 -12.99
CA ILE A 502 23.09 0.03 -11.84
C ILE A 502 24.58 0.27 -11.61
N GLY A 503 24.98 1.54 -11.64
CA GLY A 503 26.35 1.96 -11.37
C GLY A 503 26.66 2.02 -9.88
N ASN A 504 27.91 1.72 -9.52
CA ASN A 504 28.46 1.88 -8.17
C ASN A 504 29.75 2.70 -8.23
N PHE A 505 29.71 3.95 -7.75
CA PHE A 505 30.81 4.89 -7.93
C PHE A 505 31.20 5.58 -6.63
N LEU A 506 32.41 6.13 -6.62
CA LEU A 506 32.88 7.01 -5.56
C LEU A 506 32.66 8.46 -5.97
N SER A 507 32.08 9.25 -5.07
CA SER A 507 31.82 10.66 -5.29
C SER A 507 32.33 11.53 -4.14
N PRO A 508 32.76 12.78 -4.41
CA PRO A 508 33.08 13.73 -3.36
C PRO A 508 31.86 14.08 -2.50
N SER A 509 32.04 14.15 -1.18
CA SER A 509 30.98 14.42 -0.18
C SER A 509 30.20 15.74 -0.37
N ARG A 510 30.68 16.62 -1.25
CA ARG A 510 30.09 17.93 -1.56
C ARG A 510 29.15 17.94 -2.76
N TYR A 511 28.95 16.82 -3.46
CA TYR A 511 27.88 16.76 -4.46
C TYR A 511 26.51 16.80 -3.77
N GLY A 512 25.46 17.17 -4.51
CA GLY A 512 24.08 17.04 -4.07
C GLY A 512 23.41 15.88 -4.79
N TYR A 513 23.07 14.81 -4.06
CA TYR A 513 22.33 13.66 -4.57
C TYR A 513 21.05 13.42 -3.78
N SER A 514 20.14 12.66 -4.38
CA SER A 514 18.93 12.20 -3.71
C SER A 514 19.28 11.22 -2.59
N VAL A 515 18.42 11.18 -1.58
CA VAL A 515 18.47 10.20 -0.50
C VAL A 515 17.18 9.40 -0.54
N ARG A 516 17.30 8.09 -0.32
CA ARG A 516 16.18 7.20 -0.10
C ARG A 516 16.55 6.24 1.01
N CYS A 517 15.69 6.09 2.00
CA CYS A 517 16.03 5.34 3.21
C CYS A 517 15.53 3.90 3.12
N ILE A 518 16.14 3.06 3.94
CA ILE A 518 15.79 1.68 4.22
C ILE A 518 15.50 1.56 5.72
N LYS A 519 14.59 0.66 6.13
CA LYS A 519 14.27 0.43 7.54
C LYS A 519 15.41 -0.32 8.24
N ASP A 520 15.62 -0.02 9.52
CA ASP A 520 16.62 -0.65 10.40
C ASP A 520 16.44 -2.16 10.62
#